data_AF-A0A358NFB1-F1
#
_entry.id   AF-A0A358NFB1-F1
#
_cell.length_a   1.000
_cell.length_b   1.000
_cell.length_c   1.000
_cell.angle_alpha   90.00
_cell.angle_beta   90.00
_cell.angle_gamma   90.00
#
_symmetry.space_group_name_H-M   'P 1'
#
loop_
_entity.id
_entity.type
_entity.pdbx_description
1 polymer ?
#
loop_
_entity_poly.entity_id
_entity_poly.type
_entity_poly.pdbx_seq_one_letter_code
_entity_poly.pdbx_strand_id
1 'polypeptide(L)' 'VLNDVKDGDIVLMHDLYDSTAQAVKIIIPKLVEQGYQLVTVSEMSEYRDVTLTPGQQYYSMYK' A
#
# COMPACT_ATOMS: atom_id res chain seq x y z
N VAL A 1 -10.69 1.40 -3.02
CA VAL A 1 -9.24 1.66 -3.22
C VAL A 1 -9.01 3.08 -3.69
N LEU A 2 -9.26 3.43 -4.96
CA LEU A 2 -8.96 4.79 -5.47
C LEU A 2 -9.66 5.94 -4.74
N ASN A 3 -10.83 5.68 -4.15
CA ASN A 3 -11.59 6.69 -3.39
C ASN A 3 -11.26 6.69 -1.89
N ASP A 4 -10.54 5.67 -1.41
CA ASP A 4 -10.38 5.39 0.03
C ASP A 4 -8.92 5.50 0.48
N VAL A 5 -7.98 5.38 -0.47
CA VAL A 5 -6.54 5.33 -0.20
C VAL A 5 -6.03 6.67 0.31
N LYS A 6 -5.14 6.61 1.30
CA LYS A 6 -4.42 7.73 1.88
C LYS A 6 -2.93 7.45 1.88
N ASP A 7 -2.17 8.53 2.02
CA ASP A 7 -0.72 8.45 2.15
C ASP A 7 -0.34 7.64 3.40
N GLY A 8 0.40 6.54 3.23
CA GLY A 8 0.76 5.62 4.30
C GLY A 8 -0.18 4.41 4.50
N ASP A 9 -1.16 4.19 3.62
CA ASP A 9 -2.01 3.01 3.67
C ASP A 9 -1.30 1.70 3.29
N ILE A 10 -1.61 0.63 4.02
CA ILE A 10 -1.26 -0.74 3.64
C ILE A 10 -2.51 -1.37 3.01
N VAL A 11 -2.44 -1.63 1.70
CA VAL A 11 -3.59 -2.15 0.94
C VAL A 11 -3.53 -3.68 0.88
N LEU A 12 -4.51 -4.33 1.51
CA LEU A 12 -4.67 -5.79 1.44
C LEU A 12 -5.35 -6.19 0.13
N MET A 13 -4.74 -7.10 -0.62
CA MET A 13 -5.29 -7.72 -1.82
C MET A 13 -5.06 -9.25 -1.79
N HIS A 14 -5.78 -9.98 -2.65
CA HIS A 14 -5.60 -11.43 -2.82
C HIS A 14 -5.30 -11.73 -4.29
N ASP A 15 -4.15 -12.34 -4.55
CA ASP A 15 -3.64 -12.69 -5.89
C ASP A 15 -4.25 -13.96 -6.49
N LEU A 16 -5.08 -14.69 -5.74
CA LEU A 16 -5.73 -15.93 -6.17
C LEU A 16 -6.77 -15.76 -7.29
N TYR A 17 -7.22 -14.54 -7.59
CA TYR A 17 -8.29 -14.29 -8.54
C TYR A 17 -7.85 -13.39 -9.69
N ASP A 18 -8.19 -13.79 -10.92
CA ASP A 18 -7.92 -12.99 -12.13
C ASP A 18 -8.53 -11.59 -12.06
N SER A 19 -9.66 -11.43 -11.36
CA SER A 19 -10.29 -10.14 -11.13
C SER A 19 -9.36 -9.16 -10.43
N THR A 20 -8.56 -9.62 -9.45
CA THR A 20 -7.53 -8.79 -8.80
C THR A 20 -6.45 -8.41 -9.78
N ALA A 21 -5.95 -9.34 -10.59
CA ALA A 21 -4.93 -9.06 -11.60
C ALA A 21 -5.40 -8.01 -12.62
N GLN A 22 -6.65 -8.08 -13.08
CA GLN A 22 -7.20 -7.07 -13.99
C GLN A 22 -7.42 -5.72 -13.29
N ALA A 23 -7.88 -5.72 -12.03
CA ALA A 23 -8.07 -4.49 -11.26
C ALA A 23 -6.74 -3.76 -11.03
N VAL A 24 -5.67 -4.50 -10.70
CA VAL A 24 -4.32 -3.96 -10.46
C VAL A 24 -3.78 -3.22 -11.70
N LYS A 25 -4.02 -3.73 -12.92
CA LYS A 25 -3.63 -3.06 -14.18
C LYS A 25 -4.29 -1.69 -14.37
N ILE A 26 -5.44 -1.45 -13.73
CA ILE A 26 -6.17 -0.18 -13.82
C ILE A 26 -5.82 0.73 -12.64
N ILE A 27 -5.67 0.16 -11.44
CA ILE A 27 -5.50 0.93 -10.20
C ILE A 27 -4.06 1.45 -10.07
N ILE A 28 -3.04 0.65 -10.37
CA ILE A 28 -1.63 1.07 -10.20
C ILE A 28 -1.31 2.33 -11.01
N PRO A 29 -1.61 2.41 -12.32
CA PRO A 29 -1.30 3.62 -13.09
C PRO A 29 -1.97 4.87 -12.52
N LYS A 30 -3.24 4.76 -12.10
CA LYS A 30 -3.98 5.88 -11.52
C LYS A 30 -3.40 6.36 -10.19
N LEU A 31 -2.91 5.45 -9.35
CA LEU A 31 -2.22 5.81 -8.10
C LEU A 31 -0.91 6.55 -8.40
N VAL A 32 -0.15 6.07 -9.38
CA VAL A 32 1.09 6.74 -9.81
C VAL A 32 0.80 8.12 -10.40
N GLU A 33 -0.24 8.27 -11.23
CA GLU A 33 -0.70 9.57 -11.75
C GLU A 33 -1.13 10.54 -10.64
N GLN A 34 -1.68 10.03 -9.55
CA GLN A 34 -2.03 10.81 -8.36
C GLN A 34 -0.82 11.15 -7.47
N GLY A 35 0.39 10.71 -7.83
CA GLY A 35 1.63 10.99 -7.11
C GLY A 35 1.99 9.99 -6.01
N TYR A 36 1.28 8.86 -5.92
CA TYR A 36 1.63 7.81 -4.97
C TYR A 36 2.85 7.02 -5.46
N GLN A 37 3.69 6.63 -4.51
CA GLN A 37 4.73 5.63 -4.71
C GLN A 37 4.28 4.30 -4.11
N LEU A 38 4.37 3.23 -4.89
CA LEU A 38 4.16 1.88 -4.39
C LEU A 38 5.48 1.36 -3.82
N VAL A 39 5.44 0.90 -2.57
CA VAL A 39 6.61 0.48 -1.81
C VAL A 39 6.29 -0.81 -1.05
N THR A 40 7.34 -1.53 -0.67
CA THR A 40 7.24 -2.63 0.30
C THR A 40 6.97 -2.10 1.70
N VAL A 41 6.48 -2.96 2.60
CA VAL A 41 6.25 -2.58 4.01
C VAL A 41 7.56 -2.16 4.71
N SER A 42 8.68 -2.79 4.36
CA SER A 42 10.00 -2.43 4.89
C SER A 42 10.42 -1.02 4.44
N GLU A 43 10.34 -0.72 3.15
CA GLU A 43 10.65 0.62 2.63
C GLU A 43 9.70 1.69 3.21
N MET A 44 8.41 1.38 3.36
CA MET A 44 7.46 2.27 4.01
C MET A 44 7.89 2.59 5.44
N SER A 45 8.30 1.58 6.22
CA SER A 45 8.76 1.78 7.59
C SER A 45 10.01 2.65 7.67
N GLU A 46 10.93 2.50 6.71
CA GLU A 46 12.13 3.33 6.61
C GLU A 46 11.78 4.79 6.26
N TYR A 47 10.93 5.02 5.26
CA TYR A 47 10.54 6.39 4.83
C TYR A 47 9.68 7.13 5.87
N ARG A 48 9.01 6.38 6.74
CA ARG A 48 8.13 6.92 7.79
C ARG A 48 8.80 7.01 9.16
N ASP A 49 10.07 6.63 9.26
CA ASP A 49 10.80 6.60 10.52
C ASP A 49 10.13 5.69 11.59
N VAL A 50 9.51 4.59 11.15
CA VAL A 50 8.82 3.61 12.01
C VAL A 50 9.71 2.41 12.28
N THR A 51 10.01 2.14 13.54
CA THR A 51 10.70 0.90 13.95
C THR A 51 9.70 -0.24 14.08
N LEU A 52 9.84 -1.29 13.27
CA LEU A 52 9.02 -2.50 13.34
C LEU A 52 9.45 -3.37 14.54
N THR A 53 8.55 -3.60 15.48
CA THR A 53 8.80 -4.42 16.69
C THR A 53 8.15 -5.80 16.60
N PRO A 54 8.83 -6.88 17.04
CA PRO A 54 8.23 -8.21 17.11
C PRO A 54 6.97 -8.23 17.98
N GLY A 55 5.90 -8.85 17.48
CA GLY A 55 4.62 -8.95 18.18
C GLY A 55 3.71 -7.73 18.05
N GLN A 56 4.19 -6.63 17.45
CA GLN A 56 3.38 -5.45 17.18
C GLN A 56 2.66 -5.58 15.83
N GLN A 57 1.39 -5.17 15.79
CA GLN A 57 0.59 -5.12 14.56
C GLN A 57 0.61 -3.71 13.97
N TYR A 58 0.69 -3.65 12.63
CA TYR A 58 0.68 -2.42 11.85
C TYR A 58 -0.37 -2.53 10.74
N TYR A 59 -1.29 -1.57 10.70
CA TYR A 59 -2.38 -1.53 9.72
C TYR A 59 -2.21 -0.38 8.70
N SER A 60 -1.46 0.65 9.08
CA SER A 60 -1.05 1.78 8.25
C SER A 60 0.16 2.47 8.90
N MET A 61 0.84 3.34 8.16
CA MET A 61 1.98 4.15 8.65
C MET A 61 1.80 5.62 8.24
N TYR A 62 0.86 6.30 8.90
CA TYR A 62 0.62 7.73 8.71
C TYR A 62 1.73 8.57 9.36
N LYS A 63 1.99 9.75 8.79
CA LYS A 63 2.77 10.81 9.45
C LYS A 63 1.86 11.82 10.12
#